data_AF-A0A959EQJ3-F1
#
_entry.id   AF-A0A959EQJ3-F1
#
_cell.length_a   1.000
_cell.length_b   1.000
_cell.length_c   1.000
_cell.angle_alpha   90.00
_cell.angle_beta   90.00
_cell.angle_gamma   90.00
#
_symmetry.space_group_name_H-M   'P 1'
#
loop_
_entity.id
_entity.type
_entity.pdbx_description
1 polymer ?
#
loop_
_entity_poly.entity_id
_entity_poly.type
_entity_poly.pdbx_seq_one_letter_code
_entity_poly.pdbx_strand_id
1 'polypeptide(L)'
;MKNIVGQIPRGGNFYQRDRIIHRIYRRLEAGSHIFISAPRRAGKTSIMRFLEDSPQQGYAFLYISVEDVESLEEYFETLSLELL
;
A
#
# COMPACT_ATOMS: atom_id res chain seq x y z
N MET A 1 -22.84 -2.86 -12.65
CA MET A 1 -21.92 -2.90 -11.50
C MET A 1 -21.51 -4.35 -11.29
N LYS A 2 -20.22 -4.71 -11.45
CA LYS A 2 -19.75 -6.08 -11.25
C LYS A 2 -19.23 -6.20 -9.81
N ASN A 3 -19.89 -6.98 -8.97
CA ASN A 3 -19.43 -7.22 -7.61
C ASN A 3 -18.24 -8.19 -7.65
N ILE A 4 -17.08 -7.72 -7.21
CA ILE A 4 -15.88 -8.53 -7.03
C ILE A 4 -15.73 -8.79 -5.54
N VAL A 5 -15.70 -10.06 -5.16
CA VAL A 5 -15.65 -10.51 -3.76
C VAL A 5 -14.32 -11.23 -3.52
N GLY A 6 -13.71 -11.00 -2.36
CA GLY A 6 -12.49 -11.69 -1.92
C GLY A 6 -11.18 -11.05 -2.40
N GLN A 7 -11.12 -10.55 -3.64
CA GLN A 7 -9.91 -9.89 -4.15
C GLN A 7 -9.77 -8.45 -3.65
N ILE A 8 -8.53 -8.02 -3.42
CA ILE A 8 -8.19 -6.61 -3.16
C ILE A 8 -8.44 -5.83 -4.46
N PRO A 9 -9.29 -4.79 -4.46
CA PRO A 9 -9.50 -3.98 -5.66
C PRO A 9 -8.21 -3.31 -6.15
N ARG A 10 -7.96 -3.41 -7.46
CA ARG A 10 -6.81 -2.86 -8.20
C ARG A 10 -7.26 -2.16 -9.48
N GLY A 11 -6.42 -1.26 -10.01
CA GLY A 11 -6.69 -0.57 -11.28
C GLY A 11 -8.10 0.02 -11.36
N GLY A 12 -8.82 -0.27 -12.46
CA GLY A 12 -10.18 0.24 -12.69
C GLY A 12 -11.25 -0.22 -11.69
N ASN A 13 -10.96 -1.19 -10.82
CA ASN A 13 -11.87 -1.62 -9.74
C ASN A 13 -11.63 -0.88 -8.42
N PHE A 14 -10.58 -0.07 -8.32
CA PHE A 14 -10.30 0.71 -7.13
C PHE A 14 -11.31 1.87 -7.00
N TYR A 15 -12.01 1.92 -5.86
CA TYR A 15 -12.85 3.07 -5.53
C TYR A 15 -11.94 4.26 -5.18
N GLN A 16 -12.01 5.33 -5.97
CA GLN A 16 -11.14 6.49 -5.78
C GLN A 16 -11.34 7.16 -4.42
N ARG A 17 -10.22 7.55 -3.81
CA ARG A 17 -10.14 8.09 -2.44
C ARG A 17 -9.21 9.30 -2.40
N ASP A 18 -9.41 10.24 -3.32
CA ASP A 18 -8.48 11.34 -3.58
C ASP A 18 -8.07 12.07 -2.31
N ARG A 19 -9.01 12.41 -1.43
CA ARG A 19 -8.69 13.10 -0.17
C ARG A 19 -7.66 12.37 0.70
N ILE A 20 -7.73 11.03 0.74
CA ILE A 20 -6.78 10.20 1.51
C ILE A 20 -5.44 10.14 0.76
N ILE A 21 -5.48 9.90 -0.56
CA ILE A 21 -4.28 9.80 -1.41
C ILE A 21 -3.47 11.11 -1.34
N HIS A 22 -4.11 12.26 -1.54
CA HIS A 22 -3.46 13.56 -1.43
C HIS A 22 -2.87 13.82 -0.03
N ARG A 23 -3.56 13.34 1.03
CA ARG A 23 -3.03 13.45 2.40
C ARG A 23 -1.78 12.58 2.60
N ILE A 24 -1.73 11.40 1.98
CA ILE A 24 -0.56 10.51 2.02
C ILE A 24 0.61 11.21 1.33
N TYR A 25 0.47 11.64 0.07
CA TYR A 25 1.55 12.30 -0.67
C TYR A 25 2.09 13.54 0.05
N ARG A 26 1.22 14.44 0.52
CA ARG A 26 1.65 15.61 1.30
C ARG A 26 2.48 15.25 2.55
N ARG A 27 2.22 14.09 3.18
CA ARG A 27 3.01 13.63 4.33
C ARG A 27 4.34 13.01 3.88
N LEU A 28 4.36 12.29 2.78
CA LEU A 28 5.59 11.75 2.19
C LEU A 28 6.52 12.88 1.71
N GLU A 29 5.98 13.91 1.06
CA GLU A 29 6.73 15.11 0.65
C GLU A 29 7.39 15.83 1.82
N ALA A 30 6.76 15.78 3.01
CA ALA A 30 7.31 16.33 4.24
C ALA A 30 8.32 15.39 4.94
N GLY A 31 8.73 14.28 4.30
CA GLY A 31 9.66 13.30 4.87
C GLY A 31 9.07 12.47 6.03
N SER A 32 7.75 12.38 6.15
CA SER A 32 7.11 11.66 7.26
C SER A 32 6.98 10.16 6.99
N HIS A 33 7.20 9.35 8.03
CA HIS A 33 6.71 7.97 8.07
C HIS A 33 5.19 7.95 8.35
N ILE A 34 4.46 7.03 7.70
CA ILE A 34 3.00 6.98 7.77
C ILE A 34 2.56 5.66 8.39
N PHE A 35 1.80 5.75 9.48
CA PHE A 35 1.06 4.64 10.06
C PHE A 35 -0.42 4.76 9.71
N ILE A 36 -0.99 3.73 9.09
CA ILE A 36 -2.41 3.72 8.66
C ILE A 36 -3.22 2.83 9.61
N SER A 37 -3.89 3.43 10.59
CA SER A 37 -4.82 2.73 11.47
C SER A 37 -6.25 2.76 10.92
N ALA A 38 -6.88 1.59 10.78
CA ALA A 38 -8.31 1.44 10.50
C ALA A 38 -8.74 -0.02 10.77
N PRO A 39 -10.04 -0.32 10.94
CA PRO A 39 -10.54 -1.69 11.08
C PRO A 39 -10.19 -2.63 9.91
N ARG A 40 -10.26 -3.95 10.15
CA ARG A 40 -10.15 -4.97 9.08
C ARG A 40 -11.19 -4.68 7.99
N ARG A 41 -10.82 -4.85 6.71
CA ARG A 41 -11.65 -4.54 5.51
C ARG A 41 -11.99 -3.06 5.25
N ALA A 42 -11.39 -2.10 5.95
CA ALA A 42 -11.56 -0.67 5.63
C ALA A 42 -10.94 -0.22 4.27
N GLY A 43 -10.26 -1.12 3.55
CA GLY A 43 -9.63 -0.83 2.26
C GLY A 43 -8.22 -0.24 2.36
N LYS A 44 -7.52 -0.45 3.48
CA LYS A 44 -6.12 -0.03 3.67
C LYS A 44 -5.20 -0.64 2.61
N THR A 45 -5.26 -1.96 2.44
CA THR A 45 -4.46 -2.68 1.45
C THR A 45 -4.75 -2.21 0.03
N SER A 46 -6.01 -1.93 -0.31
CA SER A 46 -6.37 -1.37 -1.62
C SER A 46 -5.73 -0.01 -1.88
N ILE A 47 -5.64 0.86 -0.86
CA ILE A 47 -4.96 2.16 -0.99
C ILE A 47 -3.46 1.93 -1.23
N MET A 48 -2.81 1.08 -0.44
CA MET A 48 -1.37 0.79 -0.61
C MET A 48 -1.07 0.23 -2.00
N ARG A 49 -1.90 -0.69 -2.48
CA ARG A 49 -1.75 -1.26 -3.82
C ARG A 49 -2.09 -0.26 -4.95
N PHE A 50 -3.01 0.67 -4.73
CA PHE A 50 -3.26 1.75 -5.69
C PHE A 50 -2.03 2.68 -5.84
N LEU A 51 -1.34 2.99 -4.73
CA LEU A 51 -0.11 3.78 -4.78
C LEU A 51 1.01 3.07 -5.56
N GLU A 52 1.11 1.75 -5.41
CA GLU A 52 2.00 0.88 -6.19
C GLU A 52 1.62 0.84 -7.67
N ASP A 53 0.34 0.66 -8.01
CA ASP A 53 -0.12 0.57 -9.40
C ASP A 53 -0.02 1.92 -10.15
N SER A 54 -0.07 3.04 -9.45
CA SER A 54 -0.17 4.39 -10.04
C SER A 54 0.56 5.44 -9.19
N PRO A 55 1.89 5.35 -9.07
CA PRO A 55 2.68 6.31 -8.32
C PRO A 55 2.65 7.69 -8.98
N GLN A 56 2.65 8.75 -8.17
CA GLN A 56 2.94 10.09 -8.65
C GLN A 56 4.42 10.21 -9.03
N GLN A 57 4.73 11.15 -9.92
CA GLN A 57 6.10 11.41 -10.36
C GLN A 57 7.02 11.64 -9.16
N GLY A 58 8.20 11.00 -9.19
CA GLY A 58 9.19 11.07 -8.11
C GLY A 58 8.99 10.04 -7.00
N TYR A 59 7.94 9.22 -7.07
CA TYR A 59 7.71 8.12 -6.13
C TYR A 59 7.78 6.76 -6.82
N ALA A 60 8.29 5.78 -6.09
CA ALA A 60 8.14 4.37 -6.37
C ALA A 60 7.65 3.72 -5.06
N PHE A 61 6.65 2.84 -5.16
CA PHE A 61 6.13 2.11 -4.01
C PHE A 61 6.37 0.63 -4.21
N LEU A 62 6.82 -0.01 -3.13
CA LEU A 62 7.02 -1.43 -3.03
C LEU A 62 6.12 -1.95 -1.92
N TYR A 63 5.24 -2.89 -2.24
CA TYR A 63 4.41 -3.54 -1.23
C TYR A 63 5.08 -4.82 -0.75
N ILE A 64 5.44 -4.86 0.53
CA ILE A 64 5.95 -6.06 1.19
C ILE A 64 4.89 -6.56 2.17
N SER A 65 4.48 -7.82 2.01
CA SER A 65 3.63 -8.49 3.00
C SER A 65 4.52 -9.09 4.08
N VAL A 66 4.23 -8.79 5.35
CA VAL A 66 4.94 -9.35 6.51
C VAL A 66 4.01 -10.24 7.36
N GLU A 67 2.87 -10.65 6.81
CA GLU A 67 1.86 -11.47 7.53
C GLU A 67 2.38 -12.87 7.85
N ASP A 68 3.21 -13.43 6.97
CA ASP A 68 3.80 -14.77 7.11
C ASP A 68 5.25 -14.74 7.62
N VAL A 69 5.78 -13.56 7.99
CA VAL A 69 7.15 -13.42 8.49
C VAL A 69 7.20 -13.77 9.98
N GLU A 70 8.00 -14.77 10.34
CA GLU A 70 8.03 -15.33 11.69
C GLU A 70 9.27 -14.89 12.50
N SER A 71 10.27 -14.30 11.85
CA SER A 71 11.52 -13.89 12.50
C SER A 71 12.08 -12.56 11.97
N LEU A 72 13.02 -11.97 12.71
CA LEU A 72 13.70 -10.75 12.29
C LEU A 72 14.63 -11.02 11.11
N GLU A 73 15.25 -12.19 11.09
CA GLU A 73 16.11 -12.68 10.02
C GLU A 73 15.33 -12.77 8.70
N GLU A 74 14.16 -13.42 8.73
CA GLU A 74 13.27 -13.55 7.56
C GLU A 74 12.74 -12.20 7.09
N TYR A 75 12.46 -11.27 8.02
CA TYR A 75 12.09 -9.89 7.66
C TYR A 75 13.18 -9.21 6.83
N PHE A 76 14.44 -9.28 7.27
CA PHE A 76 15.55 -8.66 6.55
C PHE A 76 15.89 -9.37 5.24
N GLU A 77 15.74 -10.70 5.17
CA GLU A 77 15.87 -11.45 3.92
C GLU A 77 14.81 -10.99 2.90
N THR A 78 13.53 -10.98 3.30
CA THR A 78 12.41 -10.55 2.45
C THR A 78 12.61 -9.11 1.96
N LEU A 79 12.98 -8.20 2.87
CA LEU A 79 13.22 -6.80 2.54
C LEU A 79 14.38 -6.64 1.53
N SER A 80 15.43 -7.45 1.66
CA SER A 80 16.60 -7.37 0.77
C SER A 80 16.27 -7.88 -0.64
N LEU A 81 15.49 -8.96 -0.75
CA LEU A 81 15.06 -9.51 -2.05
C LEU A 81 14.15 -8.57 -2.84
N GLU A 82 13.36 -7.75 -2.14
CA GLU A 82 12.42 -6.83 -2.77
C GLU A 82 13.07 -5.48 -3.14
N LEU A 83 14.21 -5.13 -2.53
CA LEU A 83 14.93 -3.87 -2.77
C LEU A 83 16.11 -3.96 -3.74
N LEU A 84 16.69 -5.15 -3.94
CA LEU A 84 17.91 -5.40 -4.75
C LEU A 84 17.59 -6.13 -6.05
#